data_AF-A0A1C3RLK7-F1
#
_entry.id   AF-A0A1C3RLK7-F1
#
_cell.length_a   1.000
_cell.length_b   1.000
_cell.length_c   1.000
_cell.angle_alpha   90.00
_cell.angle_beta   90.00
_cell.angle_gamma   90.00
#
_symmetry.space_group_name_H-M   'P 1'
#
loop_
_entity.id
_entity.type
_entity.pdbx_description
1 polymer ?
#
loop_
_entity_poly.entity_id
_entity_poly.type
_entity_poly.pdbx_seq_one_letter_code
_entity_poly.pdbx_strand_id
1 'polypeptide(L)'
;MSNKIKIVCTSCGNNEILVDAYATWSIELQKYELSSTFEKAHCEKCDCMVSFHEVKIDADPEEQTKPQNTLQKIMAAENILNVWLIDHTENVFEEFPEIDEARLLLSECLEVMK
;
A
#
# COMPACT_ATOMS: atom_id res chain seq x y z
N MET A 1 1.05 0.87 20.68
CA MET A 1 -0.07 1.53 19.96
C MET A 1 0.50 2.73 19.22
N SER A 2 0.57 2.69 17.89
CA SER A 2 1.04 3.83 17.11
C SER A 2 -0.13 4.80 16.93
N ASN A 3 -0.07 5.97 17.57
CA ASN A 3 -1.07 7.05 17.38
C ASN A 3 -0.75 7.84 16.11
N LYS A 4 -0.63 7.14 14.98
CA LYS A 4 -0.41 7.81 13.69
C LYS A 4 -1.72 8.44 13.24
N ILE A 5 -1.63 9.60 12.61
CA ILE A 5 -2.78 10.32 12.05
C ILE A 5 -2.46 10.70 10.61
N LYS A 6 -3.51 10.88 9.81
CA LYS A 6 -3.48 11.58 8.52
C LYS A 6 -4.34 12.82 8.60
N ILE A 7 -3.94 13.85 7.89
CA ILE A 7 -4.72 15.07 7.69
C ILE A 7 -5.53 14.90 6.40
N VAL A 8 -6.83 15.21 6.44
CA VAL A 8 -7.71 15.09 5.26
C VAL A 8 -8.54 16.34 5.02
N CYS A 9 -8.76 16.68 3.75
CA CYS A 9 -9.62 17.77 3.33
C CYS A 9 -11.07 17.48 3.73
N THR A 10 -11.71 18.44 4.40
CA THR A 10 -13.12 18.31 4.80
C THR A 10 -14.08 18.28 3.61
N SER A 11 -13.68 18.86 2.46
CA SER A 11 -14.53 18.93 1.26
C SER A 11 -14.45 17.70 0.36
N CYS A 12 -13.26 17.15 0.14
CA CYS A 12 -13.07 16.06 -0.84
C CYS A 12 -12.50 14.75 -0.25
N GLY A 13 -12.11 14.76 1.03
CA GLY A 13 -11.52 13.60 1.71
C GLY A 13 -10.10 13.23 1.29
N ASN A 14 -9.46 14.01 0.38
CA ASN A 14 -8.06 13.79 0.00
C ASN A 14 -7.11 14.05 1.16
N ASN A 15 -5.95 13.42 1.18
CA ASN A 15 -4.94 13.57 2.23
C ASN A 15 -3.68 14.34 1.79
N GLU A 16 -3.61 14.80 0.55
CA GLU A 16 -2.54 15.70 0.07
C GLU A 16 -2.93 17.13 0.42
N ILE A 17 -2.57 17.53 1.64
CA ILE A 17 -2.86 18.83 2.24
C ILE A 17 -1.54 19.55 2.51
N LEU A 18 -1.40 20.75 1.96
CA LEU A 18 -0.25 21.63 2.15
C LEU A 18 -0.59 22.73 3.14
N VAL A 19 0.37 23.13 3.96
CA VAL A 19 0.26 24.30 4.86
C VAL A 19 1.42 25.24 4.63
N ASP A 20 1.17 26.53 4.84
CA ASP A 20 2.24 27.52 4.87
C ASP A 20 3.15 27.28 6.08
N ALA A 21 4.44 27.59 5.92
CA ALA A 21 5.42 27.44 6.99
C ALA A 21 6.56 28.46 6.89
N TYR A 22 7.16 28.78 8.04
CA TYR A 22 8.47 29.41 8.09
C TYR A 22 9.56 28.37 8.23
N ALA A 23 10.64 28.59 7.47
CA ALA A 23 11.88 27.85 7.60
C ALA A 23 13.02 28.81 7.94
N THR A 24 13.94 28.36 8.79
CA THR A 24 15.13 29.12 9.20
C THR A 24 16.38 28.48 8.63
N TRP A 25 17.38 29.29 8.29
CA TRP A 25 18.64 28.78 7.76
C TRP A 25 19.53 28.27 8.89
N SER A 26 19.86 26.98 8.86
CA SER A 26 20.80 26.36 9.80
C SER A 26 22.23 26.51 9.27
N ILE A 27 23.06 27.27 9.97
CA ILE A 27 24.47 27.49 9.57
C ILE A 27 25.27 26.20 9.67
N GLU A 28 25.00 25.35 10.67
CA GLU A 28 25.72 24.10 10.89
C GLU A 28 25.42 23.07 9.79
N LEU A 29 24.15 22.95 9.42
CA LEU A 29 23.69 21.95 8.46
C LEU A 29 23.63 22.48 7.02
N GLN A 30 23.88 23.79 6.82
CA GLN A 30 23.81 24.48 5.52
C GLN A 30 22.52 24.17 4.77
N LYS A 31 21.39 24.19 5.48
CA LYS A 31 20.06 23.91 4.93
C LYS A 31 18.97 24.66 5.68
N TYR A 32 17.82 24.83 5.04
CA TYR A 32 16.62 25.33 5.71
C TYR A 32 15.98 24.23 6.57
N GLU A 33 15.59 24.60 7.78
CA GLU A 33 14.87 23.75 8.72
C GLU A 33 13.50 24.34 9.03
N LEU A 34 12.49 23.49 9.15
CA LEU A 34 11.13 23.91 9.47
C LEU A 34 11.10 24.54 10.87
N SER A 35 10.68 25.80 10.96
CA SER A 35 10.58 26.53 12.22
C SER A 35 9.17 26.53 12.79
N SER A 36 8.16 26.77 11.96
CA SER A 36 6.76 26.83 12.39
C SER A 36 5.81 26.66 11.20
N THR A 37 4.64 26.07 11.44
CA THR A 37 3.55 25.93 10.45
C THR A 37 2.38 26.85 10.80
N PHE A 38 1.56 27.16 9.80
CA PHE A 38 0.33 27.94 9.96
C PHE A 38 -0.92 27.07 9.78
N GLU A 39 -2.06 27.54 10.29
CA GLU A 39 -3.34 26.81 10.25
C GLU A 39 -4.02 26.83 8.87
N LYS A 40 -3.57 27.73 7.97
CA LYS A 40 -4.08 27.82 6.61
C LYS A 40 -3.58 26.66 5.78
N ALA A 41 -4.51 25.95 5.13
CA ALA A 41 -4.21 24.80 4.31
C ALA A 41 -4.76 24.92 2.89
N HIS A 42 -4.03 24.33 1.95
CA HIS A 42 -4.39 24.14 0.54
C HIS A 42 -4.53 22.65 0.25
N CYS A 43 -5.55 22.26 -0.50
CA CYS A 43 -5.71 20.88 -0.96
C CYS A 43 -5.36 20.77 -2.44
N GLU A 44 -4.39 19.91 -2.78
CA GLU A 44 -3.93 19.68 -4.16
C GLU A 44 -5.07 19.25 -5.09
N LYS A 45 -6.03 18.45 -4.59
CA LYS A 45 -7.15 17.95 -5.40
C LYS A 45 -8.23 19.01 -5.64
N CYS A 46 -8.50 19.86 -4.64
CA CYS A 46 -9.49 20.93 -4.78
C CYS A 46 -8.90 22.17 -5.43
N ASP A 47 -7.57 22.27 -5.47
CA ASP A 47 -6.78 23.43 -5.89
C ASP A 47 -7.27 24.74 -5.23
N CYS A 48 -7.60 24.64 -3.94
CA CYS A 48 -8.07 25.79 -3.18
C CYS A 48 -7.78 25.67 -1.68
N MET A 49 -7.97 26.79 -0.99
CA MET A 49 -7.88 26.85 0.47
C MET A 49 -9.01 26.07 1.12
N VAL A 50 -8.67 25.18 2.04
CA VAL A 50 -9.64 24.29 2.70
C VAL A 50 -9.42 24.21 4.21
N SER A 51 -10.47 23.82 4.91
CA SER A 51 -10.34 23.25 6.26
C SER A 51 -10.00 21.77 6.16
N PHE A 52 -9.30 21.26 7.18
CA PHE A 52 -8.95 19.85 7.30
C PHE A 52 -9.30 19.31 8.69
N HIS A 53 -9.30 17.99 8.83
CA HIS A 53 -9.41 17.31 10.12
C HIS A 53 -8.43 16.13 10.20
N GLU A 54 -8.08 15.77 11.42
CA GLU A 54 -7.20 14.64 11.71
C GLU A 54 -8.01 13.34 11.77
N VAL A 55 -7.52 12.32 11.07
CA VAL A 55 -8.09 10.97 11.10
C VAL A 55 -7.02 10.02 11.57
N LYS A 56 -7.36 9.18 12.55
CA LYS A 56 -6.46 8.13 13.03
C LYS A 56 -6.09 7.19 11.89
N ILE A 57 -4.80 6.94 11.74
CA ILE A 57 -4.30 5.82 10.96
C ILE A 57 -4.16 4.70 11.98
N ASP A 58 -5.14 3.79 12.00
CA ASP A 58 -4.97 2.55 12.72
C ASP A 58 -3.71 1.89 12.17
N ALA A 59 -2.73 1.70 13.05
CA ALA A 59 -1.42 1.20 12.71
C ALA A 59 -1.55 -0.19 12.10
N ASP A 60 -1.47 -0.29 10.76
CA ASP A 60 -0.34 -0.88 10.04
C ASP A 60 -0.63 -0.98 8.51
N PRO A 61 0.11 -0.26 7.64
CA PRO A 61 0.07 -0.48 6.19
C PRO A 61 0.73 -1.80 5.76
N GLU A 62 1.58 -2.42 6.59
CA GLU A 62 2.22 -3.72 6.27
C GLU A 62 1.31 -4.91 6.58
N GLU A 63 0.47 -4.84 7.61
CA GLU A 63 -0.44 -5.94 7.99
C GLU A 63 -1.67 -6.08 7.07
N GLN A 64 -2.01 -5.04 6.32
CA GLN A 64 -3.12 -5.08 5.34
C GLN A 64 -2.75 -5.78 4.02
N THR A 65 -1.46 -6.05 3.76
CA THR A 65 -1.03 -6.70 2.51
C THR A 65 -0.97 -8.22 2.59
N LYS A 66 -0.83 -8.84 3.77
CA LYS A 66 -0.70 -10.30 3.90
C LYS A 66 -1.92 -11.09 3.41
N PRO A 67 -3.16 -10.84 3.89
CA PRO A 67 -4.30 -11.65 3.48
C PRO A 67 -4.75 -11.37 2.04
N GLN A 68 -4.62 -10.13 1.56
CA GLN A 68 -4.94 -9.78 0.17
C GLN A 68 -3.93 -10.38 -0.82
N ASN A 69 -2.63 -10.36 -0.50
CA ASN A 69 -1.59 -10.99 -1.32
C ASN A 69 -1.74 -12.53 -1.33
N THR A 70 -2.09 -13.12 -0.18
CA THR A 70 -2.33 -14.58 -0.08
C THR A 70 -3.52 -15.02 -0.93
N LEU A 71 -4.66 -14.33 -0.85
CA LEU A 71 -5.84 -14.66 -1.66
C LEU A 71 -5.55 -14.52 -3.16
N GLN A 72 -4.84 -13.45 -3.56
CA GLN A 72 -4.44 -13.23 -4.95
C GLN A 72 -3.52 -14.35 -5.47
N LYS A 73 -2.56 -14.80 -4.66
CA LYS A 73 -1.68 -15.93 -4.99
C LYS A 73 -2.42 -17.26 -5.10
N ILE A 74 -3.40 -17.50 -4.21
CA ILE A 74 -4.26 -18.70 -4.29
C ILE A 74 -5.08 -18.67 -5.58
N MET A 75 -5.72 -17.54 -5.90
CA MET A 75 -6.51 -17.40 -7.13
C MET A 75 -5.64 -17.56 -8.40
N ALA A 76 -4.41 -17.03 -8.39
CA ALA A 76 -3.47 -17.20 -9.50
C ALA A 76 -3.06 -18.67 -9.67
N ALA A 77 -2.73 -19.37 -8.58
CA ALA A 77 -2.41 -20.79 -8.61
C ALA A 77 -3.60 -21.64 -9.10
N GLU A 78 -4.81 -21.33 -8.63
CA GLU A 78 -6.04 -22.00 -9.08
C GLU A 78 -6.27 -21.82 -10.59
N ASN A 79 -6.06 -20.62 -11.10
CA ASN A 79 -6.19 -20.35 -12.54
C ASN A 79 -5.17 -21.15 -13.37
N ILE A 80 -3.91 -21.19 -12.93
CA ILE A 80 -2.85 -21.98 -13.60
C ILE A 80 -3.21 -23.46 -13.62
N LEU A 81 -3.65 -24.01 -12.48
CA LEU A 81 -4.06 -25.41 -12.38
C LEU A 81 -5.28 -25.72 -13.25
N ASN A 82 -6.27 -24.83 -13.29
CA ASN A 82 -7.46 -25.01 -14.12
C ASN A 82 -7.13 -24.98 -15.62
N VAL A 83 -6.27 -24.06 -16.06
CA VAL A 83 -5.80 -24.01 -17.46
C VAL A 83 -5.03 -25.28 -17.81
N TRP A 84 -4.10 -25.69 -16.95
CA TRP A 84 -3.35 -26.93 -17.18
C TRP A 84 -4.27 -28.15 -17.25
N LEU A 85 -5.24 -28.26 -16.34
CA LEU A 85 -6.22 -29.34 -16.30
C LEU A 85 -7.12 -29.39 -17.54
N ILE A 86 -7.37 -28.27 -18.23
CA ILE A 86 -8.15 -28.24 -19.47
C ILE A 86 -7.33 -28.79 -20.64
N ASP A 87 -6.06 -28.40 -20.74
CA ASP A 87 -5.22 -28.67 -21.92
C ASP A 87 -4.42 -29.99 -21.84
N HIS A 88 -4.28 -30.57 -20.64
CA HIS A 88 -3.33 -31.69 -20.41
C HIS A 88 -3.97 -32.96 -19.83
N THR A 89 -5.29 -33.13 -19.92
CA THR A 89 -6.00 -34.32 -19.41
C THR A 89 -5.52 -35.67 -19.95
N GLU A 90 -4.89 -35.68 -21.13
CA GLU A 90 -4.43 -36.91 -21.82
C GLU A 90 -2.90 -37.06 -21.88
N ASN A 91 -2.14 -36.11 -21.32
CA ASN A 91 -0.68 -36.08 -21.43
C ASN A 91 0.00 -36.82 -20.26
N VAL A 92 1.16 -37.43 -20.54
CA VAL A 92 2.04 -37.98 -19.49
C VAL A 92 2.56 -36.81 -18.66
N PHE A 93 2.57 -36.96 -17.32
CA PHE A 93 3.12 -35.96 -16.40
C PHE A 93 4.64 -35.77 -16.66
N GLU A 94 4.99 -34.96 -17.65
CA GLU A 94 6.32 -34.39 -17.80
C GLU A 94 6.46 -33.15 -16.90
N GLU A 95 7.69 -32.68 -16.66
CA GLU A 95 7.92 -31.48 -15.84
C GLU A 95 7.34 -30.25 -16.55
N PHE A 96 6.16 -29.83 -16.13
CA PHE A 96 5.48 -28.63 -16.66
C PHE A 96 5.86 -27.41 -15.81
N PRO A 97 6.61 -26.44 -16.37
CA PRO A 97 7.05 -25.23 -15.65
C PRO A 97 5.90 -24.45 -15.01
N GLU A 98 4.70 -24.51 -15.61
CA GLU A 98 3.50 -23.84 -15.13
C GLU A 98 2.99 -24.46 -13.82
N ILE A 99 3.11 -25.78 -13.65
CA ILE A 99 2.75 -26.44 -12.38
C ILE A 99 3.71 -26.01 -11.27
N ASP A 100 5.00 -25.86 -11.57
CA ASP A 100 5.99 -25.42 -10.60
C ASP A 100 5.75 -23.98 -10.15
N GLU A 101 5.27 -23.11 -11.05
CA GLU A 101 4.81 -21.76 -10.70
C GLU A 101 3.62 -21.80 -9.73
N ALA A 102 2.61 -22.63 -10.01
CA ALA A 102 1.47 -22.81 -9.10
C ALA A 102 1.90 -23.36 -7.72
N ARG A 103 2.85 -24.30 -7.70
CA ARG A 103 3.41 -24.86 -6.45
C ARG A 103 4.19 -23.82 -5.65
N LEU A 104 4.95 -22.95 -6.32
CA LEU A 104 5.69 -21.88 -5.68
C LEU A 104 4.73 -20.88 -5.00
N LEU A 105 3.70 -20.44 -5.72
CA LEU A 105 2.67 -19.53 -5.20
C LEU A 105 1.98 -20.10 -3.94
N LEU A 106 1.60 -21.38 -3.98
CA LEU A 106 0.98 -22.05 -2.83
C LEU A 106 1.95 -22.24 -1.66
N SER A 107 3.23 -22.51 -1.93
CA SER A 107 4.26 -22.66 -0.91
C SER A 107 4.50 -21.35 -0.17
N GLU A 108 4.58 -20.24 -0.90
CA GLU A 108 4.68 -18.90 -0.31
C GLU A 108 3.47 -18.56 0.57
N CYS A 109 2.25 -18.97 0.18
CA CYS A 109 1.06 -18.82 1.01
C CYS A 109 1.15 -19.65 2.31
N LEU A 110 1.65 -20.88 2.24
CA LEU A 110 1.80 -21.76 3.41
C LEU A 110 2.82 -21.22 4.42
N GLU A 111 3.94 -20.64 3.96
CA GLU A 111 4.92 -20.01 4.85
C GLU A 111 4.36 -18.80 5.60
N VAL A 112 3.39 -18.09 5.02
CA VAL A 112 2.71 -16.96 5.68
C VAL A 112 1.73 -17.43 6.77
N MET A 113 1.23 -18.68 6.68
CA MET A 113 0.28 -19.26 7.63
C MET A 113 0.93 -20.06 8.78
N LYS A 114 2.24 -20.26 8.74
CA LYS A 114 3.03 -20.89 9.82
C LYS A 114 3.33 -19.90 10.95
#